data_AF-A0A1T4VID8-F1
#
_entry.id   AF-A0A1T4VID8-F1
#
_cell.length_a   1.000
_cell.length_b   1.000
_cell.length_c   1.000
_cell.angle_alpha   90.00
_cell.angle_beta   90.00
_cell.angle_gamma   90.00
#
_symmetry.space_group_name_H-M   'P 1'
#
loop_
_entity.id
_entity.type
_entity.pdbx_description
1 polymer ?
#
loop_
_entity_poly.entity_id
_entity_poly.type
_entity_poly.pdbx_seq_one_letter_code
_entity_poly.pdbx_strand_id
1 'polypeptide(L)'
;MMTTRTQRGFTLIELILAIVLLGIVAAFGATLMMNIASKSAVPYARVTSRAAAQSIVESIQNDYRAQLFKTQDAKEALKKIRETLSSKYGEGYTATSQFIDFDDNGNEIPDASGTLLKVTVTVGDQTIFFLLTS
;
A
#
# COMPACT_ATOMS: atom_id res chain seq x y z
N MET A 1 44.85 -50.12 37.65
CA MET A 1 43.66 -49.61 38.35
C MET A 1 42.67 -49.18 37.28
N MET A 2 41.58 -49.93 37.09
CA MET A 2 40.66 -49.75 35.95
C MET A 2 39.34 -49.22 36.49
N THR A 3 39.06 -47.94 36.26
CA THR A 3 37.80 -47.27 36.61
C THR A 3 36.71 -47.74 35.63
N THR A 4 35.77 -48.54 36.12
CA THR A 4 34.58 -48.94 35.36
C THR A 4 33.60 -47.76 35.29
N ARG A 5 33.39 -47.25 34.08
CA ARG A 5 32.44 -46.16 33.80
C ARG A 5 31.03 -46.75 33.79
N THR A 6 30.20 -46.36 34.76
CA THR A 6 28.78 -46.77 34.77
C THR A 6 28.03 -46.08 33.63
N GLN A 7 27.69 -46.83 32.58
CA GLN A 7 26.72 -46.38 31.57
C GLN A 7 25.32 -46.54 32.14
N ARG A 8 24.68 -45.42 32.50
CA ARG A 8 23.25 -45.40 32.83
C ARG A 8 22.46 -45.40 31.53
N GLY A 9 21.65 -46.44 31.32
CA GLY A 9 20.75 -46.56 30.17
C GLY A 9 19.60 -45.56 30.24
N PHE A 10 19.09 -45.18 29.07
CA PHE A 10 17.96 -44.27 28.91
C PHE A 10 16.68 -44.93 29.44
N THR A 11 15.91 -44.22 30.26
CA THR A 11 14.65 -44.78 30.79
C THR A 11 13.51 -44.57 29.79
N LEU A 12 12.52 -45.47 29.77
CA LEU A 12 11.32 -45.34 28.95
C LEU A 12 10.56 -44.03 29.24
N ILE A 13 10.52 -43.63 30.52
CA ILE A 13 9.86 -42.40 30.94
C ILE A 13 10.58 -41.15 30.45
N GLU A 14 11.92 -41.16 30.41
CA GLU A 14 12.73 -40.05 29.88
C GLU A 14 12.51 -39.85 28.38
N LEU A 15 12.39 -40.94 27.62
CA LEU A 15 12.08 -40.88 26.20
C LEU A 15 10.68 -40.27 25.95
N ILE A 16 9.67 -40.71 26.71
CA ILE A 16 8.31 -40.18 26.59
C ILE A 16 8.28 -38.68 26.93
N LEU A 17 8.93 -38.29 28.03
CA LEU A 17 9.02 -36.88 28.43
C LEU A 17 9.74 -36.03 27.39
N ALA A 18 10.84 -36.53 26.81
CA ALA A 18 11.56 -35.82 25.75
C ALA A 18 10.69 -35.59 24.52
N ILE A 19 9.92 -36.59 24.06
CA ILE A 19 9.03 -36.46 22.90
C ILE A 19 7.89 -35.47 23.19
N VAL A 20 7.30 -35.53 24.40
CA VAL A 20 6.25 -34.59 24.81
C VAL A 20 6.76 -33.16 24.84
N LEU A 21 7.93 -32.92 25.45
CA LEU A 21 8.55 -31.60 25.51
C LEU A 21 8.92 -31.09 24.10
N LEU A 22 9.45 -31.96 23.24
CA LEU A 22 9.76 -31.60 21.86
C LEU A 22 8.50 -31.20 21.08
N GLY A 23 7.39 -31.90 21.27
CA GLY A 23 6.10 -31.57 20.66
C GLY A 23 5.58 -30.21 21.12
N ILE A 24 5.70 -29.90 22.41
CA ILE A 24 5.32 -28.59 22.97
C ILE A 24 6.18 -27.47 22.35
N VAL A 25 7.50 -27.64 22.32
CA VAL A 25 8.43 -26.65 21.73
C VAL A 25 8.17 -26.47 20.24
N ALA A 26 7.91 -27.56 19.50
CA ALA A 26 7.61 -27.51 18.07
C ALA A 26 6.29 -26.75 17.80
N ALA A 27 5.26 -26.98 18.61
CA ALA A 27 3.98 -26.27 18.48
C ALA A 27 4.14 -24.76 18.70
N PHE A 28 4.86 -24.33 19.75
CA PHE A 28 5.14 -22.91 19.98
C PHE A 28 6.02 -22.31 18.87
N GLY A 29 7.04 -23.04 18.41
CA GLY A 29 7.91 -22.60 17.31
C GLY A 29 7.14 -22.36 16.02
N ALA A 30 6.20 -23.25 15.67
CA ALA A 30 5.36 -23.12 14.49
C ALA A 30 4.46 -21.88 14.55
N THR A 31 3.83 -21.60 15.69
CA THR A 31 2.98 -20.40 15.86
C THR A 31 3.78 -19.11 15.75
N LEU A 32 5.00 -19.08 16.29
CA LEU A 32 5.89 -17.91 16.20
C LEU A 32 6.34 -17.66 14.76
N MET A 33 6.73 -18.70 14.02
CA MET A 33 7.12 -18.56 12.61
C MET A 33 5.97 -18.06 11.72
N MET A 34 4.75 -18.56 11.93
CA MET A 34 3.56 -18.12 11.20
C MET A 34 3.23 -16.64 11.43
N ASN A 35 3.42 -16.15 12.66
CA ASN A 35 3.20 -14.75 13.01
C ASN A 35 4.28 -13.79 12.46
N ILE A 36 5.52 -14.25 12.32
CA ILE A 36 6.62 -13.44 11.78
C ILE A 36 6.52 -13.36 10.24
N ALA A 37 6.20 -14.46 9.57
CA ALA A 37 6.04 -14.48 8.12
C ALA A 37 4.88 -13.57 7.65
N SER A 38 3.77 -13.56 8.39
CA SER A 38 2.59 -12.73 8.09
C SER A 38 2.81 -11.24 8.33
N LYS A 39 3.67 -10.85 9.29
CA LYS A 39 3.95 -9.44 9.60
C LYS A 39 4.97 -8.77 8.65
N SER A 40 5.78 -9.53 7.91
CA SER A 40 6.90 -8.98 7.11
C SER A 40 6.60 -8.79 5.62
N ALA A 41 5.69 -9.57 5.03
CA ALA A 41 5.37 -9.44 3.60
C ALA A 41 4.43 -8.26 3.27
N VAL A 42 3.52 -7.96 4.19
CA VAL A 42 2.50 -6.90 4.04
C VAL A 42 3.07 -5.47 4.07
N PRO A 43 4.03 -5.09 4.94
CA PRO A 43 4.52 -3.71 4.98
C PRO A 43 5.33 -3.34 3.74
N TYR A 44 6.13 -4.24 3.17
CA TYR A 44 6.92 -3.92 1.97
C TYR A 44 6.03 -3.66 0.76
N ALA A 45 5.08 -4.56 0.48
CA ALA A 45 4.13 -4.39 -0.63
C ALA A 45 3.26 -3.13 -0.50
N ARG A 46 2.96 -2.71 0.73
CA ARG A 46 2.22 -1.46 0.99
C ARG A 46 3.07 -0.20 0.85
N VAL A 47 4.33 -0.26 1.25
CA VAL A 47 5.25 0.88 1.07
C VAL A 47 5.53 1.10 -0.41
N THR A 48 5.72 0.03 -1.19
CA THR A 48 5.93 0.15 -2.64
C THR A 48 4.68 0.63 -3.37
N SER A 49 3.49 0.14 -3.04
CA SER A 49 2.24 0.62 -3.64
C SER A 49 1.96 2.09 -3.32
N ARG A 50 2.25 2.53 -2.08
CA ARG A 50 2.16 3.96 -1.72
C ARG A 50 3.17 4.82 -2.47
N ALA A 51 4.42 4.39 -2.57
CA ALA A 51 5.45 5.13 -3.31
C ALA A 51 5.09 5.25 -4.80
N ALA A 52 4.55 4.18 -5.40
CA ALA A 52 4.07 4.19 -6.78
C ALA A 52 2.88 5.15 -6.96
N ALA A 53 1.88 5.10 -6.08
CA ALA A 53 0.75 6.04 -6.10
C ALA A 53 1.22 7.49 -5.97
N GLN A 54 2.16 7.76 -5.06
CA GLN A 54 2.73 9.09 -4.85
C GLN A 54 3.47 9.60 -6.09
N SER A 55 4.29 8.77 -6.73
CA SER A 55 5.00 9.11 -7.96
C SER A 55 4.05 9.52 -9.09
N ILE A 56 2.91 8.82 -9.21
CA ILE A 56 1.87 9.14 -10.20
C ILE A 56 1.21 10.48 -9.88
N VAL A 57 0.87 10.72 -8.60
CA VAL A 57 0.30 11.99 -8.16
C VAL A 57 1.23 13.16 -8.47
N GLU A 58 2.53 13.02 -8.19
CA GLU A 58 3.54 14.03 -8.51
C GLU A 58 3.66 14.27 -10.02
N SER A 59 3.60 13.21 -10.81
CA SER A 59 3.62 13.30 -12.27
C SER A 59 2.40 14.07 -12.81
N ILE A 60 1.20 13.83 -12.26
CA ILE A 60 -0.02 14.57 -12.61
C ILE A 60 0.11 16.05 -12.22
N GLN A 61 0.59 16.34 -11.01
CA GLN A 61 0.77 17.73 -10.57
C GLN A 61 1.81 18.48 -11.41
N ASN A 62 2.90 17.81 -11.79
CA ASN A 62 3.91 18.39 -12.66
C ASN A 62 3.36 18.67 -14.06
N ASP A 63 2.56 17.76 -14.63
CA ASP A 63 1.92 18.03 -15.91
C ASP A 63 0.89 19.16 -15.80
N TYR A 64 0.12 19.21 -14.70
CA TYR A 64 -0.82 20.31 -14.46
C TYR A 64 -0.10 21.66 -14.47
N ARG A 65 1.00 21.77 -13.72
CA ARG A 65 1.86 22.97 -13.73
C ARG A 65 2.37 23.29 -15.12
N ALA A 66 2.84 22.29 -15.87
CA ALA A 66 3.31 22.48 -17.23
C ALA A 66 2.20 22.97 -18.18
N GLN A 67 0.98 22.47 -18.03
CA GLN A 67 -0.19 22.90 -18.81
C GLN A 67 -0.62 24.32 -18.48
N LEU A 68 -0.52 24.73 -17.21
CA LEU A 68 -0.75 26.11 -16.80
C LEU A 68 0.18 27.08 -17.52
N PHE A 69 1.49 26.77 -17.55
CA PHE A 69 2.46 27.62 -18.26
C PHE A 69 2.24 27.66 -19.77
N LYS A 70 1.79 26.55 -20.38
CA LYS A 70 1.57 26.45 -21.83
C LYS A 70 0.28 27.12 -22.30
N THR A 71 -0.80 26.90 -21.57
CA THR A 71 -2.14 27.31 -22.00
C THR A 71 -2.50 28.70 -21.47
N GLN A 72 -1.89 29.12 -20.35
CA GLN A 72 -2.24 30.35 -19.61
C GLN A 72 -3.73 30.45 -19.21
N ASP A 73 -4.46 29.34 -19.36
CA ASP A 73 -5.83 29.15 -18.91
C ASP A 73 -5.86 27.88 -18.07
N ALA A 74 -6.22 28.06 -16.80
CA ALA A 74 -6.21 27.00 -15.83
C ALA A 74 -7.38 26.04 -15.98
N LYS A 75 -8.52 26.49 -16.52
CA LYS A 75 -9.65 25.59 -16.82
C LYS A 75 -9.31 24.64 -17.98
N GLU A 76 -8.65 25.16 -19.00
CA GLU A 76 -8.18 24.34 -20.12
C GLU A 76 -7.06 23.37 -19.69
N ALA A 77 -6.19 23.79 -18.75
CA ALA A 77 -5.21 22.90 -18.14
C ALA A 77 -5.90 21.75 -17.38
N LEU A 78 -6.93 22.02 -16.57
CA LEU A 78 -7.68 20.99 -15.86
C LEU A 78 -8.40 20.01 -16.79
N LYS A 79 -9.01 20.50 -17.88
CA LYS A 79 -9.64 19.64 -18.90
C LYS A 79 -8.63 18.68 -19.55
N LYS A 80 -7.46 19.18 -19.95
CA LYS A 80 -6.39 18.35 -20.54
C LYS A 80 -5.88 17.29 -19.57
N ILE A 81 -5.76 17.61 -18.28
CA ILE A 81 -5.38 16.62 -17.26
C ILE A 81 -6.44 15.53 -17.16
N ARG A 82 -7.73 15.90 -17.10
CA ARG A 82 -8.85 14.95 -17.09
C ARG A 82 -8.84 14.00 -18.29
N GLU A 83 -8.54 14.50 -19.48
CA GLU A 83 -8.50 13.69 -20.71
C GLU A 83 -7.29 12.74 -20.77
N THR A 84 -6.17 13.11 -20.17
CA THR A 84 -4.90 12.34 -20.24
C THR A 84 -4.66 11.43 -19.02
N LEU A 85 -5.56 11.49 -18.03
CA LEU A 85 -5.42 10.85 -16.73
C LEU A 85 -5.30 9.33 -16.78
N SER A 86 -5.94 8.67 -17.74
CA SER A 86 -5.92 7.20 -17.88
C SER A 86 -4.76 6.65 -18.71
N SER A 87 -4.03 7.49 -19.44
CA SER A 87 -3.09 7.03 -20.48
C SER A 87 -1.67 7.55 -20.34
N LYS A 88 -1.44 8.63 -19.58
CA LYS A 88 -0.16 9.37 -19.62
C LYS A 88 0.81 9.08 -18.48
N TYR A 89 0.34 8.63 -17.32
CA TYR A 89 1.14 8.65 -16.09
C TYR A 89 1.68 7.27 -15.66
N GLY A 90 1.77 6.32 -16.59
CA GLY A 90 2.33 4.97 -16.38
C GLY A 90 1.30 3.85 -16.53
N GLU A 91 1.67 2.65 -16.07
CA GLU A 91 0.80 1.47 -16.06
C GLU A 91 0.56 1.00 -14.61
N GLY A 92 -0.49 0.19 -14.39
CA GLY A 92 -0.74 -0.42 -13.07
C GLY A 92 -1.47 0.46 -12.06
N TYR A 93 -2.08 1.56 -12.51
CA TYR A 93 -2.94 2.42 -11.69
C TYR A 93 -4.31 2.60 -12.34
N THR A 94 -5.30 2.92 -11.52
CA THR A 94 -6.58 3.45 -12.00
C THR A 94 -6.71 4.88 -11.50
N ALA A 95 -7.11 5.79 -12.39
CA ALA A 95 -7.40 7.15 -11.98
C ALA A 95 -8.77 7.58 -12.47
N THR A 96 -9.49 8.24 -11.58
CA THR A 96 -10.80 8.83 -11.85
C THR A 96 -10.74 10.31 -11.54
N SER A 97 -11.55 11.09 -12.25
CA SER A 97 -11.64 12.52 -12.00
C SER A 97 -13.06 13.04 -12.14
N GLN A 98 -13.37 14.01 -11.31
CA GLN A 98 -14.67 14.66 -11.26
C GLN A 98 -14.47 16.13 -10.93
N PHE A 99 -15.12 17.01 -11.69
CA PHE A 99 -15.23 18.41 -11.31
C PHE A 99 -16.23 18.51 -10.17
N ILE A 100 -15.83 19.19 -9.09
CA ILE A 100 -16.62 19.32 -7.87
C ILE A 100 -16.73 20.78 -7.46
N ASP A 101 -17.79 21.10 -6.73
CA ASP A 101 -17.96 22.33 -5.96
C ASP A 101 -18.46 21.97 -4.57
N PHE A 102 -18.53 22.93 -3.67
CA PHE A 102 -19.07 22.75 -2.33
C PHE A 102 -20.36 23.54 -2.17
N ASP A 103 -21.42 22.89 -1.68
CA ASP A 103 -22.64 23.59 -1.30
C ASP A 103 -22.45 24.43 -0.02
N ASP A 104 -23.47 25.21 0.37
CA ASP A 104 -23.44 26.05 1.58
C ASP A 104 -23.25 25.25 2.88
N ASN A 105 -23.41 23.93 2.83
CA ASN A 105 -23.25 22.99 3.93
C ASN A 105 -21.88 22.27 3.90
N GLY A 106 -21.05 22.56 2.91
CA GLY A 106 -19.73 21.94 2.71
C GLY A 106 -19.76 20.54 2.08
N ASN A 107 -20.89 20.11 1.50
CA ASN A 107 -20.96 18.84 0.79
C ASN A 107 -20.42 18.98 -0.63
N GLU A 108 -19.73 17.94 -1.11
CA GLU A 108 -19.28 17.87 -2.50
C GLU A 108 -20.48 17.69 -3.44
N ILE A 109 -20.64 18.62 -4.38
CA ILE A 109 -21.59 18.56 -5.48
C ILE A 109 -20.85 18.53 -6.82
N PRO A 110 -21.40 17.90 -7.89
CA PRO A 110 -20.79 17.96 -9.21
C PRO A 110 -20.74 19.39 -9.75
N ASP A 111 -19.58 19.82 -10.24
CA ASP A 111 -19.38 21.14 -10.87
C ASP A 111 -19.27 21.02 -12.40
N ALA A 112 -19.95 21.91 -13.12
CA ALA A 112 -19.81 22.07 -14.57
C ALA A 112 -18.88 23.24 -14.95
N SER A 113 -18.55 24.11 -14.00
CA SER A 113 -17.78 25.34 -14.18
C SER A 113 -16.30 25.07 -14.44
N GLY A 114 -15.81 23.89 -14.06
CA GLY A 114 -14.46 23.42 -14.33
C GLY A 114 -13.39 24.05 -13.44
N THR A 115 -13.78 24.57 -12.27
CA THR A 115 -12.91 25.37 -11.39
C THR A 115 -12.08 24.49 -10.46
N LEU A 116 -12.64 23.37 -10.02
CA LEU A 116 -11.99 22.45 -9.08
C LEU A 116 -12.14 21.02 -9.57
N LEU A 117 -11.01 20.36 -9.82
CA LEU A 117 -10.94 18.97 -10.27
C LEU A 117 -10.47 18.09 -9.12
N LYS A 118 -11.33 17.18 -8.69
CA LYS A 118 -10.97 16.09 -7.81
C LYS A 118 -10.39 14.95 -8.63
N VAL A 119 -9.18 14.54 -8.29
CA VAL A 119 -8.49 13.41 -8.92
C VAL A 119 -8.28 12.34 -7.86
N THR A 120 -8.68 11.11 -8.17
CA THR A 120 -8.50 9.94 -7.31
C THR A 120 -7.63 8.93 -8.05
N VAL A 121 -6.49 8.57 -7.47
CA VAL A 121 -5.53 7.60 -8.00
C VAL A 121 -5.51 6.38 -7.08
N THR A 122 -5.64 5.18 -7.66
CA THR A 122 -5.55 3.91 -6.95
C THR A 122 -4.44 3.05 -7.55
N VAL A 123 -3.56 2.55 -6.68
CA VAL A 123 -2.50 1.59 -7.03
C VAL A 123 -2.54 0.44 -6.02
N GLY A 124 -2.91 -0.76 -6.48
CA GLY A 124 -3.10 -1.90 -5.59
C GLY A 124 -4.18 -1.64 -4.53
N ASP A 125 -3.79 -1.66 -3.25
CA ASP A 125 -4.68 -1.41 -2.10
C ASP A 125 -4.63 0.04 -1.58
N GLN A 126 -3.92 0.94 -2.27
CA GLN A 126 -3.76 2.34 -1.87
C GLN A 126 -4.55 3.26 -2.79
N THR A 127 -5.31 4.18 -2.20
CA THR A 127 -6.05 5.22 -2.91
C THR A 127 -5.65 6.59 -2.34
N ILE A 128 -5.26 7.51 -3.21
CA ILE A 128 -4.91 8.88 -2.89
C ILE A 128 -5.83 9.80 -3.69
N PHE A 129 -6.44 10.77 -3.03
CA PHE A 129 -7.18 11.85 -3.69
C PHE A 129 -6.48 13.18 -3.47
N PHE A 130 -6.57 14.06 -4.47
CA PHE A 130 -6.08 15.43 -4.39
C PHE A 130 -6.93 16.34 -5.26
N LEU A 131 -6.82 17.64 -4.99
CA LEU A 131 -7.59 18.69 -5.67
C LEU A 131 -6.66 19.53 -6.53
N LEU A 132 -7.08 19.81 -7.76
CA LEU A 132 -6.45 20.77 -8.65
C LEU A 132 -7.45 21.91 -8.89
N THR A 133 -6.98 23.16 -8.84
CA THR A 133 -7.85 24.35 -8.93
C THR A 133 -7.36 25.28 -10.02
N SER A 134 -8.31 25.90 -10.74
CA SER A 134 -8.05 26.88 -11.79
C SER A 134 -7.57 28.22 -11.23
#